data_AF-A0A0Q5W4I9-F1
#
_entry.id   AF-A0A0Q5W4I9-F1
#
_cell.length_a   1.000
_cell.length_b   1.000
_cell.length_c   1.000
_cell.angle_alpha   90.00
_cell.angle_beta   90.00
_cell.angle_gamma   90.00
#
_symmetry.space_group_name_H-M   'P 1'
#
loop_
_entity.id
_entity.type
_entity.pdbx_description
1 polymer ?
#
loop_
_entity_poly.entity_id
_entity_poly.type
_entity_poly.pdbx_seq_one_letter_code
_entity_poly.pdbx_strand_id
1 'polypeptide(L)'
;MPFAAVFGGLVVLELAYLTWLLVDPGAGFDEVPGWPVGVLVAMAVWVAVGAVLVLLGRARGWLVLALGSIPPLLGLLGIAVLFGSLGGGRATWWAVLMTVGPIGALVLACQRPVREWTRRRGTPG
;
A
#
# COMPACT_ATOMS: atom_id res chain seq x y z
N MET A 1 -13.20 10.84 3.65
CA MET A 1 -14.08 9.72 3.23
C MET A 1 -13.49 8.44 3.79
N PRO A 2 -14.24 7.64 4.55
CA PRO A 2 -13.71 6.46 5.25
C PRO A 2 -13.13 5.41 4.30
N PHE A 3 -13.67 5.27 3.08
CA PHE A 3 -13.23 4.25 2.13
C PHE A 3 -11.77 4.37 1.70
N ALA A 4 -11.22 5.57 1.49
CA ALA A 4 -9.81 5.73 1.12
C ALA A 4 -8.87 5.21 2.22
N ALA A 5 -9.27 5.36 3.48
CA ALA A 5 -8.52 4.84 4.61
C ALA A 5 -8.67 3.32 4.78
N VAL A 6 -9.82 2.74 4.42
CA VAL A 6 -10.00 1.28 4.37
C VAL A 6 -9.02 0.64 3.39
N PHE A 7 -8.90 1.18 2.17
CA PHE A 7 -7.91 0.69 1.20
C PHE A 7 -6.47 1.00 1.62
N GLY A 8 -6.21 2.14 2.28
CA GLY A 8 -4.92 2.39 2.92
C GLY A 8 -4.57 1.33 3.97
N GLY A 9 -5.55 0.90 4.78
CA GLY A 9 -5.38 -0.20 5.73
C GLY A 9 -5.13 -1.54 5.04
N LEU A 10 -5.77 -1.80 3.89
CA LEU A 10 -5.51 -3.00 3.09
C LEU A 10 -4.06 -3.04 2.59
N VAL A 11 -3.51 -1.92 2.12
CA VAL A 11 -2.09 -1.82 1.73
C VAL A 11 -1.16 -2.07 2.92
N VAL A 12 -1.48 -1.56 4.11
CA VAL A 12 -0.70 -1.85 5.32
C VAL A 12 -0.72 -3.34 5.64
N LEU A 13 -1.87 -4.00 5.49
CA LEU A 13 -2.01 -5.43 5.71
C LEU A 13 -1.21 -6.25 4.69
N GLU A 14 -1.22 -5.85 3.41
CA GLU A 14 -0.41 -6.49 2.36
C GLU A 14 1.08 -6.36 2.66
N LEU A 15 1.55 -5.17 3.03
CA LEU A 15 2.95 -4.95 3.41
C LEU A 15 3.34 -5.75 4.66
N ALA A 16 2.45 -5.84 5.64
CA ALA A 16 2.64 -6.68 6.82
C ALA A 16 2.72 -8.17 6.45
N TYR A 17 1.86 -8.64 5.53
CA TYR A 17 1.90 -10.01 5.02
C TYR A 17 3.22 -10.32 4.29
N LEU A 18 3.68 -9.43 3.41
CA LEU A 18 4.97 -9.58 2.72
C LEU A 18 6.15 -9.56 3.70
N THR A 19 6.08 -8.71 4.71
CA THR A 19 7.09 -8.64 5.78
C THR A 19 7.12 -9.94 6.58
N TRP A 20 5.95 -10.46 6.96
CA TRP A 20 5.83 -11.75 7.64
C TRP A 20 6.43 -12.88 6.80
N LEU A 21 6.14 -12.91 5.49
CA LEU A 21 6.67 -13.91 4.58
C LEU A 21 8.21 -13.90 4.52
N LEU A 22 8.84 -12.73 4.61
CA LEU A 22 10.30 -12.59 4.61
C LEU A 22 10.96 -13.02 5.93
N VAL A 23 10.22 -13.01 7.03
CA VAL A 23 10.74 -13.37 8.36
C VAL A 23 10.34 -14.80 8.74
N ASP A 24 9.34 -15.39 8.07
CA ASP A 24 8.90 -16.75 8.31
C ASP A 24 9.98 -17.76 7.87
N PRO A 25 10.58 -18.52 8.80
CA PRO A 25 11.60 -19.52 8.47
C PRO A 25 11.05 -20.67 7.62
N GLY A 26 9.73 -20.83 7.54
CA GLY A 26 9.09 -21.80 6.64
C GLY A 26 8.97 -21.35 5.19
N ALA A 27 9.22 -20.07 4.88
CA ALA A 27 8.97 -19.49 3.57
C ALA A 27 10.17 -19.56 2.61
N GLY A 28 11.33 -20.01 3.08
CA GLY A 28 12.53 -20.24 2.25
C GLY A 28 13.30 -18.96 1.89
N PHE A 29 13.17 -17.90 2.69
CA PHE A 29 13.86 -16.62 2.50
C PHE A 29 15.05 -16.42 3.45
N ASP A 30 15.57 -17.48 4.07
CA ASP A 30 16.64 -17.40 5.08
C ASP A 30 17.94 -16.77 4.56
N GLU A 31 18.19 -16.84 3.26
CA GLU A 31 19.37 -16.26 2.59
C GLU A 31 19.18 -14.79 2.18
N VAL A 32 17.95 -14.25 2.28
CA VAL A 32 17.65 -12.87 1.89
C VAL A 32 18.18 -11.91 2.95
N PRO A 33 18.94 -10.86 2.59
CA PRO A 33 19.38 -9.84 3.55
C PRO A 33 18.20 -9.22 4.30
N GLY A 34 18.39 -8.76 5.54
CA GLY A 34 17.29 -8.20 6.37
C GLY A 34 16.81 -6.79 5.99
N TRP A 35 17.49 -6.07 5.10
CA TRP A 35 17.11 -4.70 4.72
C TRP A 35 15.72 -4.56 4.05
N PRO A 36 15.20 -5.51 3.24
CA PRO A 36 13.86 -5.42 2.64
C PRO A 36 12.76 -5.38 3.68
N VAL A 37 12.92 -6.07 4.82
CA VAL A 37 11.99 -6.01 5.96
C VAL A 37 11.87 -4.57 6.46
N GLY A 38 13.00 -3.89 6.65
CA GLY A 38 13.02 -2.48 7.06
C GLY A 38 12.32 -1.56 6.05
N VAL A 39 12.52 -1.80 4.74
CA VAL A 39 11.84 -1.04 3.67
C VAL A 39 10.33 -1.26 3.69
N LEU A 40 9.86 -2.51 3.78
CA LEU A 40 8.43 -2.82 3.82
C LEU A 40 7.75 -2.21 5.05
N VAL A 41 8.40 -2.29 6.21
CA VAL A 41 7.91 -1.66 7.45
C VAL A 41 7.84 -0.14 7.29
N ALA A 42 8.87 0.49 6.74
CA ALA A 42 8.87 1.94 6.50
C ALA A 42 7.74 2.36 5.55
N MET A 43 7.50 1.59 4.49
CA MET A 43 6.38 1.82 3.56
C MET A 43 5.03 1.64 4.25
N ALA A 44 4.88 0.62 5.10
CA ALA A 44 3.65 0.38 5.84
C ALA A 44 3.33 1.56 6.77
N VAL A 45 4.33 2.08 7.47
CA VAL A 45 4.20 3.28 8.31
C VAL A 45 3.83 4.50 7.47
N TRP A 46 4.48 4.71 6.33
CA TRP A 46 4.12 5.82 5.43
C TRP A 46 2.65 5.76 5.03
N VAL A 47 2.20 4.61 4.52
CA VAL A 47 0.81 4.43 4.07
C VAL A 47 -0.17 4.60 5.22
N ALA A 48 0.14 4.07 6.41
CA ALA A 48 -0.67 4.24 7.61
C ALA A 48 -0.80 5.73 7.99
N VAL A 49 0.28 6.50 7.95
CA VAL A 49 0.26 7.95 8.16
C VAL A 49 -0.63 8.63 7.12
N GLY A 50 -0.49 8.29 5.84
CA GLY A 50 -1.35 8.80 4.77
C GLY A 50 -2.83 8.51 5.03
N ALA A 51 -3.17 7.28 5.41
CA ALA A 51 -4.53 6.86 5.72
C ALA A 51 -5.10 7.63 6.92
N VAL A 52 -4.33 7.79 8.01
CA VAL A 52 -4.72 8.57 9.19
C VAL A 52 -4.93 10.04 8.85
N LEU A 53 -4.04 10.66 8.07
CA LEU A 53 -4.22 12.04 7.60
C LEU A 53 -5.50 12.18 6.75
N VAL A 54 -5.82 11.15 5.95
CA VAL A 54 -7.06 11.04 5.16
C VAL A 54 -8.27 10.59 5.99
N LEU A 55 -8.14 10.29 7.28
CA LEU A 55 -9.26 10.14 8.22
C LEU A 55 -9.51 11.42 9.01
N LEU A 56 -8.43 12.13 9.38
CA LEU A 56 -8.50 13.37 10.14
C LEU A 56 -8.93 14.59 9.31
N GLY A 57 -8.81 14.51 7.99
CA GLY A 57 -9.19 15.61 7.09
C GLY A 57 -8.06 16.60 6.87
N ARG A 58 -6.82 16.17 7.12
CA ARG A 58 -5.67 17.05 7.04
C ARG A 58 -5.39 17.43 5.59
N ALA A 59 -5.08 18.72 5.37
CA ALA A 59 -4.64 19.20 4.08
C ALA A 59 -3.49 18.34 3.56
N ARG A 60 -3.56 17.94 2.28
CA ARG A 60 -2.57 17.11 1.58
C ARG A 60 -2.43 15.66 2.10
N GLY A 61 -3.23 15.20 3.05
CA GLY A 61 -3.21 13.78 3.46
C GLY A 61 -3.40 12.81 2.28
N TRP A 62 -4.21 13.23 1.29
CA TRP A 62 -4.43 12.50 0.05
C TRP A 62 -3.15 12.32 -0.78
N LEU A 63 -2.22 13.28 -0.78
CA LEU A 63 -0.94 13.17 -1.48
C LEU A 63 -0.04 12.13 -0.80
N VAL A 64 0.00 12.14 0.54
CA VAL A 64 0.82 11.19 1.31
C VAL A 64 0.35 9.76 1.05
N LEU A 65 -0.96 9.53 1.06
CA LEU A 65 -1.55 8.23 0.76
C LEU A 65 -1.30 7.80 -0.70
N ALA A 66 -1.50 8.71 -1.66
CA ALA A 66 -1.25 8.42 -3.08
C ALA A 66 0.21 8.04 -3.32
N LEU A 67 1.16 8.86 -2.84
CA LEU A 67 2.59 8.60 -2.98
C LEU A 67 3.02 7.31 -2.28
N GLY A 68 2.48 7.04 -1.09
CA GLY A 68 2.78 5.81 -0.36
C GLY A 68 2.25 4.55 -1.05
N SER A 69 1.17 4.66 -1.84
CA SER A 69 0.53 3.51 -2.52
C SER A 69 1.17 3.16 -3.86
N ILE A 70 1.94 4.07 -4.47
CA ILE A 70 2.61 3.85 -5.75
C ILE A 70 3.68 2.74 -5.66
N PRO A 71 4.68 2.81 -4.76
CA PRO A 71 5.72 1.81 -4.77
C PRO A 71 5.26 0.38 -4.38
N PRO A 72 4.29 0.15 -3.46
CA PRO A 72 3.68 -1.17 -3.27
C PRO A 72 2.99 -1.69 -4.54
N LEU A 73 2.26 -0.82 -5.25
CA LEU A 73 1.62 -1.19 -6.52
C LEU A 73 2.64 -1.66 -7.55
N LEU A 74 3.71 -0.88 -7.74
CA LEU A 74 4.77 -1.21 -8.69
C LEU A 74 5.49 -2.50 -8.29
N GLY A 75 5.77 -2.70 -7.00
CA GLY A 75 6.37 -3.93 -6.48
C GLY A 75 5.51 -5.15 -6.78
N LEU A 76 4.21 -5.10 -6.48
CA LEU A 76 3.27 -6.19 -6.72
C LEU A 76 3.08 -6.47 -8.21
N LEU A 77 3.02 -5.45 -9.06
CA LEU A 77 2.98 -5.62 -10.51
C LEU A 77 4.27 -6.27 -11.03
N GLY A 78 5.44 -5.87 -10.53
CA GLY A 78 6.71 -6.50 -10.85
C GLY A 78 6.73 -7.99 -10.48
N ILE A 79 6.25 -8.32 -9.28
CA ILE A 79 6.11 -9.72 -8.81
C ILE A 79 5.12 -10.50 -9.69
N ALA A 80 3.97 -9.91 -10.03
CA ALA A 80 2.98 -10.55 -10.89
C ALA A 80 3.54 -10.82 -12.29
N VAL A 81 4.28 -9.88 -12.88
CA VAL A 81 4.94 -10.08 -14.18
C VAL A 81 6.01 -11.17 -14.09
N LEU A 82 6.83 -11.17 -13.03
CA LEU A 82 7.86 -12.18 -12.82
C LEU A 82 7.26 -13.58 -12.65
N PHE A 83 6.28 -13.76 -11.76
CA PHE A 83 5.64 -15.06 -11.61
C PHE A 83 4.84 -15.45 -12.84
N GLY A 84 4.17 -14.50 -13.51
CA GLY A 84 3.46 -14.73 -14.76
C GLY A 84 4.36 -15.26 -15.86
N SER A 85 5.55 -14.68 -16.03
CA SER A 85 6.52 -15.13 -17.05
C SER A 85 7.16 -16.48 -16.74
N LEU A 86 7.25 -16.84 -15.45
CA LEU A 86 7.77 -18.13 -14.99
C LEU A 86 6.69 -19.23 -14.90
N GLY A 87 5.44 -18.96 -15.26
CA GLY A 87 4.34 -19.93 -15.15
C GLY A 87 3.90 -20.20 -13.70
N GLY A 88 4.12 -19.25 -12.79
CA GLY A 88 3.86 -19.33 -11.34
C GLY A 88 2.40 -19.52 -10.90
N GLY A 89 1.46 -19.66 -11.85
CA GLY A 89 0.08 -20.10 -11.61
C GLY A 89 -0.63 -19.32 -10.50
N ARG A 90 -0.84 -19.98 -9.36
CA ARG A 90 -1.52 -19.39 -8.18
C ARG A 90 -0.79 -18.18 -7.62
N ALA A 91 0.55 -18.18 -7.61
CA ALA A 91 1.34 -17.07 -7.08
C ALA A 91 1.14 -15.78 -7.88
N THR A 92 1.03 -15.88 -9.20
CA THR A 92 0.72 -14.75 -10.09
C THR A 92 -0.63 -14.13 -9.76
N TRP A 93 -1.68 -14.96 -9.66
CA TRP A 93 -3.02 -14.47 -9.34
C TRP A 93 -3.10 -13.89 -7.93
N TRP A 94 -2.34 -14.44 -6.99
CA TRP A 94 -2.24 -13.88 -5.64
C TRP A 94 -1.61 -12.48 -5.65
N ALA A 95 -0.52 -12.28 -6.39
CA ALA A 95 0.10 -10.97 -6.56
C ALA A 95 -0.86 -9.97 -7.22
N VAL A 96 -1.62 -10.40 -8.23
CA VAL A 96 -2.65 -9.58 -8.89
C VAL A 96 -3.75 -9.18 -7.88
N LEU A 97 -4.25 -10.11 -7.07
CA LEU A 97 -5.27 -9.82 -6.06
C LEU A 97 -4.77 -8.80 -5.03
N MET A 98 -3.51 -8.91 -4.61
CA MET A 98 -2.90 -7.91 -3.71
C MET A 98 -2.75 -6.53 -4.34
N THR A 99 -2.93 -6.33 -5.64
CA THR A 99 -2.94 -4.98 -6.21
C THR A 99 -4.21 -4.19 -5.87
N VAL A 100 -5.27 -4.86 -5.40
CA VAL A 100 -6.56 -4.23 -5.12
C VAL A 100 -6.45 -3.16 -4.02
N GLY A 101 -5.67 -3.43 -2.96
CA GLY A 101 -5.35 -2.45 -1.91
C GLY A 101 -4.79 -1.14 -2.47
N PRO A 102 -3.61 -1.18 -3.13
CA PRO A 102 -2.94 0.04 -3.55
C PRO A 102 -3.63 0.71 -4.75
N ILE A 103 -4.29 -0.03 -5.65
CA ILE A 103 -5.12 0.57 -6.71
C ILE A 103 -6.28 1.33 -6.08
N GLY A 104 -7.02 0.69 -5.16
CA GLY A 104 -8.16 1.34 -4.49
C GLY A 104 -7.73 2.56 -3.69
N ALA A 105 -6.63 2.47 -2.95
CA ALA A 105 -6.07 3.59 -2.19
C ALA A 105 -5.66 4.75 -3.11
N LEU A 106 -4.94 4.47 -4.21
CA LEU A 106 -4.47 5.46 -5.17
C LEU A 106 -5.63 6.13 -5.91
N VAL A 107 -6.56 5.34 -6.44
CA VAL A 107 -7.73 5.86 -7.15
C VAL A 107 -8.52 6.78 -6.23
N LEU A 108 -8.89 6.32 -5.04
CA LEU A 108 -9.69 7.09 -4.09
C LEU A 108 -8.95 8.33 -3.59
N ALA A 109 -7.65 8.26 -3.34
CA ALA A 109 -6.85 9.43 -2.95
C ALA A 109 -6.86 10.52 -4.03
N CYS A 110 -6.84 10.14 -5.31
CA CYS A 110 -6.86 11.06 -6.44
C CYS A 110 -8.27 11.63 -6.74
N GLN A 111 -9.34 11.00 -6.25
CA GLN A 111 -10.71 11.45 -6.49
C GLN A 111 -10.98 12.84 -5.90
N ARG A 112 -11.73 13.66 -6.65
CA ARG A 112 -12.12 15.03 -6.28
C ARG A 112 -12.78 15.12 -4.89
N PRO A 113 -13.71 14.22 -4.48
CA PRO A 113 -14.32 14.28 -3.15
C PRO A 113 -13.31 14.14 -2.01
N VAL A 114 -12.26 13.31 -2.15
CA VAL A 114 -11.22 13.14 -1.13
C VAL A 114 -10.31 14.37 -1.07
N ARG A 115 -9.96 14.94 -2.22
CA ARG A 115 -9.21 16.20 -2.31
C ARG A 115 -9.96 17.37 -1.69
N GLU A 116 -11.26 17.49 -1.94
CA GLU A 116 -12.08 18.54 -1.34
C GLU A 116 -12.25 18.35 0.17
N TRP A 117 -12.49 17.11 0.61
CA TRP A 117 -12.64 16.79 2.03
C TRP A 117 -11.37 17.07 2.83
N THR A 118 -10.19 16.79 2.28
CA THR A 118 -8.90 17.16 2.90
C THR A 118 -8.59 18.67 2.82
N ARG A 119 -9.15 19.39 1.84
CA ARG A 119 -8.95 20.83 1.67
C ARG A 119 -9.82 21.67 2.63
N ARG A 120 -11.08 21.27 2.84
CA ARG A 120 -12.07 22.05 3.65
C ARG A 120 -11.75 22.15 5.14
N ARG A 121 -11.06 21.16 5.74
CA ARG A 121 -10.64 21.18 7.15
C ARG A 121 -9.21 21.69 7.37
N GLY A 122 -8.51 22.07 6.31
CA GLY A 122 -7.14 22.58 6.35
C GLY A 122 -7.03 24.09 6.52
N THR A 123 -8.09 24.82 6.20
CA THR A 123 -8.22 26.27 6.43
C THR A 123 -8.74 26.51 7.84
N PRO A 124 -7.99 27.18 8.73
CA PRO A 124 -8.60 27.88 9.86
C PRO A 124 -9.57 28.90 9.27
N GLY A 125 -10.84 28.83 9.70
CA GLY A 125 -11.80 29.92 9.46
C GLY A 125 -11.43 31.14 10.28
#